data_AF-A0A8W8JJL2-F1
#
_entry.id   AF-A0A8W8JJL2-F1
#
_cell.length_a   1.000
_cell.length_b   1.000
_cell.length_c   1.000
_cell.angle_alpha   90.00
_cell.angle_beta   90.00
_cell.angle_gamma   90.00
#
_symmetry.space_group_name_H-M   'P 1'
#
loop_
_entity.id
_entity.type
_entity.pdbx_description
1 polymer ?
#
loop_
_entity_poly.entity_id
_entity_poly.type
_entity_poly.pdbx_seq_one_letter_code
_entity_poly.pdbx_strand_id
1 'polypeptide(L)'
;MTLISGIGLVLGELEKHGVLQDTLVMYTSDNGVPFPSGRTNLYDPGMSEPFLVSSPYHKASWGKRSSAMTSLLDILPTVLDWFKVPYPEYKLLKHPVQLTGKSVLPLLEYEDAAESRDTVYASHNLHEITMYYPMRVIRTKQYKLIHNLNYLMPFPIDQDFYVSPTFQDILNRSKSGEPTHWSKSLYSYYYRDVWELYDIMNDPQEKINLWAEPSHRKILEALKNKLFHWQNVTSDPWICSPKGVLEDKGLYSSNPQCLPLYNGLDPN
;
A
#
# COMPACT_ATOMS: atom_id res chain seq x y z
N MET A 1 -9.26 23.64 -17.33
CA MET A 1 -7.86 23.55 -16.87
C MET A 1 -7.57 22.10 -16.55
N THR A 2 -6.53 21.50 -17.13
CA THR A 2 -6.15 20.11 -16.83
C THR A 2 -5.21 20.06 -15.63
N LEU A 3 -4.99 18.89 -15.04
CA LEU A 3 -4.05 18.71 -13.92
C LEU A 3 -2.65 19.24 -14.27
N ILE A 4 -2.13 18.89 -15.45
CA ILE A 4 -0.79 19.30 -15.90
C ILE A 4 -0.70 20.83 -16.03
N SER A 5 -1.70 21.47 -16.62
CA SER A 5 -1.73 22.94 -16.71
C SER A 5 -1.82 23.59 -15.32
N GLY A 6 -2.56 22.97 -14.39
CA GLY A 6 -2.66 23.44 -13.00
C GLY A 6 -1.31 23.42 -12.28
N ILE A 7 -0.53 22.34 -12.43
CA ILE A 7 0.82 22.25 -11.87
C ILE A 7 1.71 23.38 -12.39
N GLY A 8 1.68 23.63 -13.71
CA GLY A 8 2.45 24.72 -14.32
C GLY A 8 2.10 26.10 -13.77
N LEU A 9 0.82 26.36 -13.50
CA LEU A 9 0.37 27.62 -12.91
C LEU A 9 0.87 27.79 -11.46
N VAL A 10 0.79 26.75 -10.64
CA VAL A 10 1.28 26.79 -9.24
C VAL A 10 2.78 27.04 -9.20
N LEU A 11 3.55 26.31 -10.01
CA LEU A 11 5.01 26.51 -10.11
C LEU A 11 5.36 27.90 -10.66
N GLY A 12 4.60 28.39 -11.64
CA GLY A 12 4.80 29.73 -12.21
C GLY A 12 4.56 30.85 -11.20
N GLU A 13 3.58 30.72 -10.30
CA GLU A 13 3.38 31.70 -9.22
C GLU A 13 4.53 31.66 -8.19
N LEU A 14 5.04 30.48 -7.83
CA LEU A 14 6.22 30.38 -6.95
C LEU A 14 7.46 31.02 -7.58
N GLU A 15 7.67 30.85 -8.89
CA GLU A 15 8.77 31.46 -9.63
C GLU A 15 8.63 32.99 -9.71
N LYS A 16 7.44 33.47 -10.07
CA LYS A 16 7.11 34.91 -10.15
C LYS A 16 7.31 35.64 -8.83
N HIS A 17 7.07 34.96 -7.71
CA HIS A 17 7.30 35.50 -6.37
C HIS A 17 8.73 35.28 -5.85
N GLY A 18 9.61 34.65 -6.64
CA GLY A 18 11.02 34.45 -6.31
C GLY A 18 11.29 33.40 -5.22
N VAL A 19 10.29 32.61 -4.82
CA VAL A 19 10.39 31.66 -3.70
C VAL A 19 10.63 30.22 -4.14
N LEU A 20 10.53 29.92 -5.45
CA LEU A 20 10.72 28.57 -5.98
C LEU A 20 12.13 28.01 -5.68
N GLN A 21 13.16 28.86 -5.65
CA GLN A 21 14.54 28.43 -5.36
C GLN A 21 14.77 28.06 -3.89
N ASP A 22 13.79 28.30 -3.01
CA ASP A 22 13.82 27.93 -1.59
C ASP A 22 12.71 26.93 -1.22
N THR A 23 12.04 26.36 -2.22
CA THR A 23 10.88 25.47 -2.02
C THR A 23 11.21 24.04 -2.41
N LEU A 24 11.06 23.10 -1.47
CA LEU A 24 10.99 21.67 -1.79
C LEU A 24 9.64 21.37 -2.46
N VAL A 25 9.67 20.84 -3.67
CA VAL A 25 8.47 20.43 -4.41
C VAL A 25 8.36 18.91 -4.42
N MET A 26 7.21 18.40 -3.99
CA MET A 26 6.86 16.98 -4.11
C MET A 26 5.56 16.85 -4.90
N TYR A 27 5.52 15.93 -5.86
CA TYR A 27 4.32 15.60 -6.63
C TYR A 27 4.02 14.11 -6.51
N THR A 28 2.77 13.77 -6.25
CA THR A 28 2.31 12.39 -6.15
C THR A 28 0.81 12.26 -6.39
N SER A 29 0.29 11.05 -6.24
CA SER A 29 -1.14 10.68 -6.27
C SER A 29 -1.48 9.94 -4.98
N ASP A 30 -2.77 9.89 -4.62
CA ASP A 30 -3.24 9.29 -3.37
C ASP A 30 -3.48 7.78 -3.49
N ASN A 31 -3.97 7.32 -4.63
CA ASN A 31 -4.18 5.92 -4.96
C ASN A 31 -4.19 5.66 -6.47
N GLY A 32 -4.18 4.38 -6.83
CA GLY A 32 -4.23 3.94 -8.21
C GLY A 32 -5.47 4.38 -8.97
N VAL A 33 -5.41 4.25 -10.29
CA VAL A 33 -6.44 4.70 -11.23
C VAL A 33 -7.80 3.98 -11.02
N PRO A 34 -8.94 4.62 -11.32
CA PRO A 34 -10.29 4.05 -11.10
C PRO A 34 -10.68 3.03 -12.19
N PHE A 35 -9.89 1.97 -12.32
CA PHE A 35 -10.06 0.88 -13.28
C PHE A 35 -10.00 -0.49 -12.55
N PRO A 36 -10.42 -1.60 -13.18
CA PRO A 36 -10.32 -2.93 -12.55
C PRO A 36 -8.90 -3.21 -12.04
N SER A 37 -8.78 -3.76 -10.82
CA SER A 37 -7.51 -3.99 -10.10
C SER A 37 -6.74 -2.72 -9.69
N GLY A 38 -7.25 -1.53 -10.00
CA GLY A 38 -6.70 -0.24 -9.58
C GLY A 38 -7.23 0.19 -8.21
N ARG A 39 -7.80 1.40 -8.13
CA ARG A 39 -8.40 1.98 -6.91
C ARG A 39 -9.17 0.94 -6.09
N THR A 40 -9.06 1.03 -4.76
CA THR A 40 -9.58 0.08 -3.74
C THR A 40 -8.82 -1.24 -3.60
N ASN A 41 -7.93 -1.60 -4.54
CA ASN A 41 -7.12 -2.81 -4.43
C ASN A 41 -5.73 -2.51 -3.86
N LEU A 42 -5.09 -3.53 -3.30
CA LEU A 42 -3.66 -3.50 -2.96
C LEU A 42 -2.81 -4.35 -3.92
N TYR A 43 -3.30 -4.56 -5.14
CA TYR A 43 -2.48 -4.92 -6.30
C TYR A 43 -1.65 -3.69 -6.75
N ASP A 44 -0.61 -3.90 -7.54
CA ASP A 44 0.32 -2.84 -7.99
C ASP A 44 -0.43 -1.69 -8.70
N PRO A 45 -1.43 -1.94 -9.58
CA PRO A 45 -2.20 -0.87 -10.19
C PRO A 45 -3.02 -0.01 -9.21
N GLY A 46 -3.26 -0.50 -7.99
CA GLY A 46 -3.99 0.21 -6.94
C GLY A 46 -3.11 0.98 -5.96
N MET A 47 -1.80 0.69 -5.93
CA MET A 47 -0.86 1.24 -4.94
C MET A 47 0.40 1.90 -5.54
N SER A 48 0.64 1.74 -6.85
CA SER A 48 1.81 2.29 -7.52
C SER A 48 1.53 3.72 -7.96
N GLU A 49 2.09 4.68 -7.21
CA GLU A 49 1.88 6.10 -7.45
C GLU A 49 3.10 6.75 -8.13
N PRO A 50 2.90 7.77 -8.99
CA PRO A 50 3.98 8.67 -9.35
C PRO A 50 4.52 9.34 -8.07
N PHE A 51 5.84 9.46 -7.96
CA PHE A 51 6.45 10.23 -6.87
C PHE A 51 7.67 10.98 -7.39
N LEU A 52 7.55 12.30 -7.46
CA LEU A 52 8.62 13.21 -7.87
C LEU A 52 8.99 14.09 -6.68
N VAL A 53 10.30 14.26 -6.48
CA VAL A 53 10.85 15.13 -5.43
C VAL A 53 11.89 16.03 -6.07
N SER A 54 11.70 17.34 -5.97
CA SER A 54 12.60 18.37 -6.48
C SER A 54 13.03 19.27 -5.34
N SER A 55 14.28 19.10 -4.90
CA SER A 55 14.94 20.02 -3.97
C SER A 55 15.81 21.00 -4.77
N PRO A 56 15.70 22.31 -4.53
CA PRO A 56 16.61 23.30 -5.12
C PRO A 56 18.05 23.17 -4.61
N TYR A 57 18.27 22.47 -3.49
CA TYR A 57 19.60 22.29 -2.89
C TYR A 57 20.28 20.98 -3.30
N HIS A 58 19.55 20.05 -3.93
CA HIS A 58 20.07 18.74 -4.37
C HIS A 58 19.96 18.57 -5.90
N LYS A 59 20.50 19.53 -6.67
CA LYS A 59 20.36 19.55 -8.14
C LYS A 59 21.03 18.37 -8.86
N ALA A 60 22.01 17.72 -8.23
CA ALA A 60 22.75 16.59 -8.81
C ALA A 60 21.89 15.33 -9.05
N SER A 61 20.73 15.22 -8.40
CA SER A 61 19.76 14.13 -8.60
C SER A 61 18.63 14.48 -9.59
N TRP A 62 18.57 15.72 -10.08
CA TRP A 62 17.54 16.13 -11.03
C TRP A 62 17.59 15.30 -12.32
N GLY A 63 16.42 14.87 -12.78
CA GLY A 63 16.28 14.02 -13.98
C GLY A 63 16.66 12.55 -13.77
N LYS A 64 17.14 12.15 -12.59
CA LYS A 64 17.47 10.75 -12.29
C LYS A 64 16.24 9.99 -11.80
N ARG A 65 16.29 8.65 -11.94
CA ARG A 65 15.31 7.71 -11.39
C ARG A 65 15.93 6.95 -10.22
N SER A 66 15.17 6.78 -9.13
CA SER A 66 15.54 5.90 -8.03
C SER A 66 14.83 4.55 -8.13
N SER A 67 15.50 3.48 -7.68
CA SER A 67 14.93 2.13 -7.53
C SER A 67 14.51 1.81 -6.09
N ALA A 68 14.60 2.80 -5.19
CA ALA A 68 14.21 2.66 -3.79
C ALA A 68 12.71 2.37 -3.65
N MET A 69 12.36 1.45 -2.76
CA MET A 69 10.98 1.28 -2.34
C MET A 69 10.59 2.43 -1.39
N THR A 70 9.59 3.22 -1.80
CA THR A 70 9.10 4.40 -1.07
C THR A 70 7.58 4.31 -0.89
N SER A 71 7.08 5.01 0.12
CA SER A 71 5.67 5.05 0.50
C SER A 71 5.24 6.50 0.71
N LEU A 72 3.96 6.80 0.52
CA LEU A 72 3.37 8.08 0.92
C LEU A 72 3.57 8.37 2.43
N LEU A 73 3.78 7.33 3.25
CA LEU A 73 4.17 7.48 4.67
C LEU A 73 5.54 8.17 4.85
N ASP A 74 6.37 8.23 3.81
CA ASP A 74 7.66 8.91 3.82
C ASP A 74 7.53 10.44 3.66
N ILE A 75 6.38 10.97 3.23
CA ILE A 75 6.19 12.41 3.01
C ILE A 75 6.39 13.19 4.30
N LEU A 76 5.68 12.81 5.38
CA LEU A 76 5.79 13.49 6.67
C LEU A 76 7.23 13.54 7.20
N PRO A 77 7.96 12.42 7.34
CA PRO A 77 9.34 12.47 7.81
C PRO A 77 10.28 13.23 6.85
N THR A 78 9.98 13.26 5.54
CA THR A 78 10.73 14.09 4.57
C THR A 78 10.53 15.58 4.80
N VAL A 79 9.28 16.02 5.03
CA VAL A 79 8.98 17.44 5.34
C VAL A 79 9.61 17.86 6.67
N LEU A 80 9.51 17.00 7.69
CA LEU A 80 10.13 17.25 8.99
C LEU A 80 11.66 17.37 8.88
N ASP A 81 12.31 16.48 8.13
CA ASP A 81 13.75 16.54 7.87
C ASP A 81 14.15 17.79 7.07
N TRP A 82 13.35 18.19 6.06
CA TRP A 82 13.58 19.42 5.30
C TRP A 82 13.63 20.65 6.19
N PHE A 83 12.68 20.79 7.12
CA PHE A 83 12.62 21.90 8.07
C PHE A 83 13.43 21.68 9.36
N LYS A 84 14.12 20.55 9.49
CA LYS A 84 14.86 20.17 10.71
C LYS A 84 14.01 20.18 11.98
N VAL A 85 12.76 19.73 11.85
CA VAL A 85 11.80 19.61 12.96
C VAL A 85 11.78 18.16 13.46
N PRO A 86 12.05 17.90 14.75
CA PRO A 86 11.92 16.54 15.29
C PRO A 86 10.45 16.11 15.36
N TYR A 87 10.18 14.82 15.16
CA TYR A 87 8.86 14.27 15.44
C TYR A 87 8.64 14.20 16.95
N PRO A 88 7.52 14.73 17.49
CA PRO A 88 7.29 14.75 18.93
C PRO A 88 7.04 13.33 19.47
N GLU A 89 7.44 13.11 20.73
CA GLU A 89 7.06 11.91 21.47
C GLU A 89 5.67 12.10 22.10
N TYR A 90 4.71 11.27 21.70
CA TYR A 90 3.38 11.26 22.29
C TYR A 90 2.72 9.89 22.15
N LYS A 91 1.58 9.71 22.81
CA LYS A 91 0.78 8.48 22.77
C LYS A 91 -0.61 8.80 22.24
N LEU A 92 -1.16 7.88 21.44
CA LEU A 92 -2.59 7.81 21.17
C LEU A 92 -3.15 6.61 21.93
N LEU A 93 -4.18 6.85 22.73
CA LEU A 93 -4.65 5.90 23.74
C LEU A 93 -3.48 5.46 24.65
N LYS A 94 -3.03 4.20 24.54
CA LYS A 94 -1.93 3.64 25.33
C LYS A 94 -0.65 3.42 24.52
N HIS A 95 -0.68 3.65 23.22
CA HIS A 95 0.40 3.28 22.31
C HIS A 95 1.24 4.50 21.95
N PRO A 96 2.59 4.42 22.06
CA PRO A 96 3.46 5.46 21.53
C PRO A 96 3.31 5.52 20.02
N VAL A 97 3.15 6.73 19.48
CA VAL A 97 3.09 6.92 18.02
C VAL A 97 4.50 7.01 17.48
N GLN A 98 4.81 6.18 16.49
CA GLN A 98 6.11 6.17 15.80
C GLN A 98 5.88 6.17 14.29
N LEU A 99 6.68 6.96 13.57
CA LEU A 99 6.67 6.94 12.12
C LEU A 99 7.43 5.70 11.62
N THR A 100 6.80 4.91 10.76
CA THR A 100 7.48 3.81 10.06
C THR A 100 8.05 4.23 8.70
N GLY A 101 7.58 5.36 8.16
CA GLY A 101 8.19 6.01 7.00
C GLY A 101 9.52 6.67 7.37
N LYS A 102 10.35 6.94 6.37
CA LYS A 102 11.67 7.58 6.53
C LYS A 102 11.86 8.64 5.45
N SER A 103 12.53 9.74 5.80
CA SER A 103 12.86 10.81 4.86
C SER A 103 13.46 10.27 3.56
N VAL A 104 13.04 10.83 2.42
CA VAL A 104 13.60 10.53 1.11
C VAL A 104 14.68 11.51 0.68
N LEU A 105 14.98 12.55 1.47
CA LEU A 105 16.05 13.50 1.15
C LEU A 105 17.42 12.83 0.94
N PRO A 106 17.82 11.79 1.71
CA PRO A 106 19.08 11.08 1.45
C PRO A 106 19.16 10.45 0.05
N LEU A 107 18.03 10.08 -0.56
CA LEU A 107 17.99 9.54 -1.93
C LEU A 107 18.34 10.59 -2.99
N LEU A 108 18.27 11.89 -2.64
CA LEU A 108 18.63 12.99 -3.53
C LEU A 108 20.12 13.29 -3.55
N GLU A 109 20.88 12.73 -2.60
CA GLU A 109 22.30 13.01 -2.38
C GLU A 109 23.16 11.76 -2.60
N TYR A 110 22.72 10.60 -2.10
CA TYR A 110 23.48 9.35 -2.11
C TYR A 110 22.77 8.28 -2.94
N GLU A 111 23.46 7.74 -3.95
CA GLU A 111 22.89 6.74 -4.87
C GLU A 111 22.67 5.38 -4.18
N ASP A 112 23.57 5.00 -3.28
CA ASP A 112 23.53 3.78 -2.47
C ASP A 112 22.44 3.82 -1.38
N ALA A 113 21.90 4.99 -1.02
CA ALA A 113 20.79 5.10 -0.08
C ALA A 113 19.55 4.30 -0.54
N ALA A 114 19.40 4.07 -1.85
CA ALA A 114 18.34 3.25 -2.43
C ALA A 114 18.47 1.74 -2.13
N GLU A 115 19.67 1.25 -1.80
CA GLU A 115 19.92 -0.16 -1.50
C GLU A 115 19.28 -0.57 -0.17
N SER A 116 19.30 0.33 0.81
CA SER A 116 18.71 0.12 2.15
C SER A 116 17.17 0.15 2.17
N ARG A 117 16.54 0.52 1.06
CA ARG A 117 15.08 0.69 0.93
C ARG A 117 14.49 -0.36 0.00
N ASP A 118 14.18 -1.52 0.57
CA ASP A 118 13.74 -2.70 -0.18
C ASP A 118 12.28 -3.09 0.05
N THR A 119 11.60 -2.46 1.02
CA THR A 119 10.29 -2.90 1.53
C THR A 119 9.35 -1.72 1.75
N VAL A 120 8.08 -1.89 1.36
CA VAL A 120 6.95 -1.01 1.72
C VAL A 120 5.78 -1.84 2.23
N TYR A 121 4.89 -1.20 2.98
CA TYR A 121 3.69 -1.80 3.55
C TYR A 121 2.45 -1.02 3.14
N ALA A 122 1.30 -1.68 3.13
CA ALA A 122 0.00 -1.03 2.95
C ALA A 122 -1.07 -1.70 3.82
N SER A 123 -2.07 -0.92 4.21
CA SER A 123 -3.21 -1.36 5.00
C SER A 123 -4.48 -0.69 4.47
N HIS A 124 -5.52 -1.49 4.24
CA HIS A 124 -6.84 -1.04 3.82
C HIS A 124 -7.89 -1.75 4.68
N ASN A 125 -8.97 -1.06 5.07
CA ASN A 125 -10.04 -1.64 5.89
C ASN A 125 -11.40 -1.49 5.20
N LEU A 126 -11.76 -0.24 4.93
CA LEU A 126 -13.02 0.18 4.34
C LEU A 126 -12.72 1.15 3.20
N HIS A 127 -13.61 1.19 2.20
CA HIS A 127 -13.67 2.27 1.24
C HIS A 127 -14.95 3.09 1.46
N GLU A 128 -16.11 2.58 1.04
CA GLU A 128 -17.39 3.00 1.59
C GLU A 128 -17.66 2.27 2.91
N ILE A 129 -18.55 2.79 3.75
CA ILE A 129 -18.88 2.17 5.04
C ILE A 129 -19.47 0.75 4.89
N THR A 130 -20.09 0.46 3.74
CA THR A 130 -20.64 -0.85 3.36
C THR A 130 -19.59 -1.81 2.79
N MET A 131 -18.38 -1.34 2.48
CA MET A 131 -17.33 -2.10 1.81
C MET A 131 -16.29 -2.62 2.80
N TYR A 132 -16.68 -3.56 3.67
CA TYR A 132 -15.76 -4.18 4.63
C TYR A 132 -14.96 -5.33 4.01
N TYR A 133 -13.76 -4.99 3.51
CA TYR A 133 -12.80 -5.96 2.98
C TYR A 133 -11.36 -5.59 3.39
N PRO A 134 -10.98 -5.84 4.66
CA PRO A 134 -9.66 -5.46 5.14
C PRO A 134 -8.55 -6.27 4.47
N MET A 135 -7.49 -5.56 4.06
CA MET A 135 -6.31 -6.12 3.42
C MET A 135 -5.04 -5.58 4.07
N ARG A 136 -4.00 -6.41 4.13
CA ARG A 136 -2.66 -6.03 4.61
C ARG A 136 -1.62 -6.49 3.62
N VAL A 137 -0.64 -5.63 3.33
CA VAL A 137 0.38 -5.91 2.31
C VAL A 137 1.77 -5.61 2.80
N ILE A 138 2.70 -6.49 2.41
CA ILE A 138 4.13 -6.21 2.36
C ILE A 138 4.62 -6.40 0.92
N ARG A 139 5.31 -5.40 0.38
CA ARG A 139 5.93 -5.43 -0.95
C ARG A 139 7.42 -5.19 -0.81
N THR A 140 8.20 -6.20 -1.18
CA THR A 140 9.66 -6.10 -1.36
C THR A 140 9.99 -5.96 -2.83
N LYS A 141 11.19 -5.50 -3.21
CA LYS A 141 11.62 -5.37 -4.63
C LYS A 141 11.22 -6.58 -5.51
N GLN A 142 11.35 -7.79 -4.98
CA GLN A 142 11.02 -9.03 -5.71
C GLN A 142 9.61 -9.56 -5.43
N TYR A 143 9.20 -9.68 -4.17
CA TYR A 143 7.96 -10.36 -3.80
C TYR A 143 6.93 -9.41 -3.19
N LYS A 144 5.65 -9.68 -3.45
CA LYS A 144 4.53 -9.07 -2.73
C LYS A 144 3.67 -10.12 -2.06
N LEU A 145 3.27 -9.87 -0.82
CA LEU A 145 2.31 -10.67 -0.09
C LEU A 145 1.11 -9.82 0.30
N ILE A 146 -0.09 -10.29 -0.01
CA ILE A 146 -1.39 -9.72 0.38
C ILE A 146 -2.09 -10.70 1.33
N HIS A 147 -2.61 -10.18 2.45
CA HIS A 147 -3.50 -10.88 3.36
C HIS A 147 -4.91 -10.31 3.20
N ASN A 148 -5.84 -11.12 2.71
CA ASN A 148 -7.25 -10.78 2.58
C ASN A 148 -7.99 -11.29 3.83
N LEU A 149 -8.34 -10.41 4.77
CA LEU A 149 -8.90 -10.83 6.05
C LEU A 149 -10.36 -11.32 5.92
N ASN A 150 -11.10 -10.81 4.93
CA ASN A 150 -12.49 -11.18 4.67
C ASN A 150 -12.67 -11.98 3.35
N TYR A 151 -11.67 -12.81 3.02
CA TYR A 151 -11.56 -13.49 1.72
C TYR A 151 -12.72 -14.44 1.35
N LEU A 152 -13.48 -14.93 2.33
CA LEU A 152 -14.66 -15.77 2.09
C LEU A 152 -15.86 -14.99 1.52
N MET A 153 -15.85 -13.66 1.68
CA MET A 153 -16.85 -12.78 1.10
C MET A 153 -16.33 -12.23 -0.24
N PRO A 154 -17.23 -11.92 -1.19
CA PRO A 154 -16.81 -11.29 -2.44
C PRO A 154 -16.20 -9.91 -2.19
N PHE A 155 -15.13 -9.58 -2.93
CA PHE A 155 -14.55 -8.25 -2.96
C PHE A 155 -15.61 -7.20 -3.34
N PRO A 156 -15.84 -6.17 -2.51
CA PRO A 156 -16.89 -5.19 -2.77
C PRO A 156 -16.51 -4.22 -3.91
N ILE A 157 -17.51 -3.66 -4.58
CA ILE A 157 -17.34 -2.66 -5.65
C ILE A 157 -17.96 -1.35 -5.18
N ASP A 158 -17.23 -0.25 -5.30
CA ASP A 158 -17.73 1.09 -4.99
C ASP A 158 -18.75 1.57 -6.03
N GLN A 159 -19.69 2.40 -5.60
CA GLN A 159 -20.83 2.81 -6.42
C GLN A 159 -20.38 3.60 -7.65
N ASP A 160 -19.37 4.45 -7.51
CA ASP A 160 -18.81 5.26 -8.59
C ASP A 160 -18.16 4.37 -9.66
N PHE A 161 -17.34 3.41 -9.26
CA PHE A 161 -16.71 2.49 -10.19
C PHE A 161 -17.72 1.53 -10.82
N TYR A 162 -18.75 1.10 -10.08
CA TYR A 162 -19.80 0.22 -10.61
C TYR A 162 -20.47 0.82 -11.85
N VAL A 163 -20.79 2.11 -11.83
CA VAL A 163 -21.45 2.79 -12.97
C VAL A 163 -20.49 3.21 -14.08
N SER A 164 -19.18 2.96 -13.93
CA SER A 164 -18.19 3.30 -14.96
C SER A 164 -18.44 2.51 -16.26
N PRO A 165 -18.22 3.11 -17.45
CA PRO A 165 -18.36 2.41 -18.72
C PRO A 165 -17.52 1.13 -18.80
N THR A 166 -16.30 1.15 -18.25
CA THR A 166 -15.40 0.00 -18.22
C THR A 166 -15.96 -1.15 -17.40
N PHE A 167 -16.45 -0.89 -16.18
CA PHE A 167 -16.99 -1.95 -15.35
C PHE A 167 -18.31 -2.50 -15.92
N GLN A 168 -19.16 -1.63 -16.48
CA GLN A 168 -20.40 -2.04 -17.13
C GLN A 168 -20.16 -2.95 -18.35
N ASP A 169 -19.16 -2.66 -19.19
CA ASP A 169 -18.79 -3.53 -20.32
C ASP A 169 -18.31 -4.90 -19.84
N ILE A 170 -17.40 -4.95 -18.85
CA ILE A 170 -16.93 -6.21 -18.24
C ILE A 170 -18.10 -7.01 -17.66
N LEU A 171 -19.01 -6.34 -16.95
CA LEU A 171 -20.17 -6.97 -16.33
C LEU A 171 -21.14 -7.54 -17.37
N ASN A 172 -21.43 -6.79 -18.43
CA ASN A 172 -22.34 -7.22 -19.50
C ASN A 172 -21.76 -8.41 -20.28
N ARG A 173 -20.49 -8.34 -20.68
CA ARG A 173 -19.80 -9.45 -21.36
C ARG A 173 -19.75 -10.70 -20.50
N SER A 174 -19.43 -10.55 -19.22
CA SER A 174 -19.42 -11.67 -18.27
C SER A 174 -20.80 -12.33 -18.15
N LYS A 175 -21.88 -11.53 -18.16
CA LYS A 175 -23.27 -12.04 -18.11
C LYS A 175 -23.69 -12.73 -19.41
N SER A 176 -23.28 -12.22 -20.57
CA SER A 176 -23.61 -12.83 -21.87
C SER A 176 -22.69 -13.99 -22.26
N GLY A 177 -21.63 -14.26 -21.48
CA GLY A 177 -20.64 -15.28 -21.80
C GLY A 177 -19.66 -14.85 -22.91
N GLU A 178 -19.61 -13.56 -23.22
CA GLU A 178 -18.67 -12.99 -24.19
C GLU A 178 -17.27 -12.82 -23.58
N PRO A 179 -16.21 -12.87 -24.41
CA PRO A 179 -14.86 -12.53 -23.95
C PRO A 179 -14.80 -11.11 -23.39
N THR A 180 -14.31 -10.96 -22.16
CA THR A 180 -14.10 -9.66 -21.51
C THR A 180 -12.80 -8.98 -21.96
N HIS A 181 -11.87 -9.75 -22.55
CA HIS A 181 -10.50 -9.35 -22.87
C HIS A 181 -9.68 -8.82 -21.68
N TRP A 182 -10.20 -8.98 -20.46
CA TRP A 182 -9.51 -8.65 -19.25
C TRP A 182 -8.59 -9.80 -18.82
N SER A 183 -7.50 -9.48 -18.13
CA SER A 183 -6.54 -10.47 -17.63
C SER A 183 -7.09 -11.34 -16.49
N LYS A 184 -8.24 -10.98 -15.92
CA LYS A 184 -8.96 -11.71 -14.87
C LYS A 184 -10.41 -11.97 -15.29
N SER A 185 -11.12 -12.77 -14.50
CA SER A 185 -12.58 -12.89 -14.57
C SER A 185 -13.20 -12.18 -13.38
N LEU A 186 -14.48 -11.82 -13.46
CA LEU A 186 -15.19 -11.28 -12.29
C LEU A 186 -15.18 -12.27 -11.11
N TYR A 187 -15.25 -13.58 -11.38
CA TYR A 187 -15.21 -14.59 -10.32
C TYR A 187 -13.89 -14.53 -9.53
N SER A 188 -12.72 -14.54 -10.20
CA SER A 188 -11.43 -14.47 -9.51
C SER A 188 -11.13 -13.07 -8.93
N TYR A 189 -11.82 -12.04 -9.41
CA TYR A 189 -11.73 -10.71 -8.81
C TYR A 189 -12.53 -10.58 -7.51
N TYR A 190 -13.70 -11.23 -7.45
CA TYR A 190 -14.55 -11.25 -6.26
C TYR A 190 -14.02 -12.22 -5.21
N TYR A 191 -13.71 -13.45 -5.58
CA TYR A 191 -13.32 -14.50 -4.63
C TYR A 191 -11.81 -14.72 -4.68
N ARG A 192 -11.12 -14.21 -3.67
CA ARG A 192 -9.66 -14.22 -3.57
C ARG A 192 -9.21 -15.20 -2.50
N ASP A 193 -7.96 -15.65 -2.59
CA ASP A 193 -7.35 -16.45 -1.53
C ASP A 193 -7.10 -15.60 -0.28
N VAL A 194 -7.05 -16.26 0.89
CA VAL A 194 -6.66 -15.61 2.15
C VAL A 194 -5.27 -14.97 2.06
N TRP A 195 -4.34 -15.63 1.36
CA TRP A 195 -3.00 -15.14 1.08
C TRP A 195 -2.77 -15.10 -0.42
N GLU A 196 -2.22 -14.00 -0.91
CA GLU A 196 -1.77 -13.88 -2.30
C GLU A 196 -0.27 -13.53 -2.29
N LEU A 197 0.57 -14.44 -2.79
CA LEU A 197 2.02 -14.25 -2.90
C LEU A 197 2.40 -14.16 -4.38
N TYR A 198 3.05 -13.07 -4.78
CA TYR A 198 3.49 -12.85 -6.16
C TYR A 198 4.99 -12.59 -6.22
N ASP A 199 5.67 -13.19 -7.20
CA ASP A 199 7.00 -12.78 -7.64
C ASP A 199 6.84 -11.70 -8.70
N ILE A 200 7.01 -10.44 -8.31
CA ILE A 200 6.74 -9.28 -9.16
C ILE A 200 7.78 -9.11 -10.27
N MET A 201 8.99 -9.64 -10.08
CA MET A 201 10.02 -9.57 -11.12
C MET A 201 9.71 -10.52 -12.28
N ASN A 202 9.14 -11.69 -11.97
CA ASN A 202 8.81 -12.71 -12.98
C ASN A 202 7.35 -12.64 -13.44
N ASP A 203 6.45 -12.11 -12.62
CA ASP A 203 5.02 -11.91 -12.89
C ASP A 203 4.56 -10.51 -12.47
N PRO A 204 4.91 -9.46 -13.24
CA PRO A 204 4.57 -8.08 -12.92
C PRO A 204 3.06 -7.78 -13.01
N GLN A 205 2.26 -8.72 -13.53
CA GLN A 205 0.81 -8.56 -13.63
C GLN A 205 0.05 -9.29 -12.52
N GLU A 206 0.77 -9.94 -11.59
CA GLU A 206 0.18 -10.60 -10.41
C GLU A 206 -0.93 -11.61 -10.75
N LYS A 207 -0.62 -12.47 -11.71
CA LYS A 207 -1.53 -13.49 -12.23
C LYS A 207 -1.36 -14.83 -11.52
N ILE A 208 -0.15 -15.16 -11.11
CA ILE A 208 0.21 -16.46 -10.57
C ILE A 208 0.39 -16.33 -9.05
N ASN A 209 -0.62 -16.77 -8.30
CA ASN A 209 -0.55 -16.79 -6.85
C ASN A 209 0.29 -17.99 -6.36
N LEU A 210 1.42 -17.71 -5.70
CA LEU A 210 2.41 -18.67 -5.24
C LEU A 210 2.20 -19.12 -3.78
N TRP A 211 1.15 -18.66 -3.10
CA TRP A 211 1.00 -18.86 -1.65
C TRP A 211 0.92 -20.33 -1.23
N ALA A 212 0.35 -21.18 -2.09
CA ALA A 212 0.20 -22.62 -1.86
C ALA A 212 1.40 -23.44 -2.34
N GLU A 213 2.36 -22.83 -3.04
CA GLU A 213 3.51 -23.52 -3.61
C GLU A 213 4.52 -23.92 -2.53
N PRO A 214 4.80 -25.22 -2.32
CA PRO A 214 5.70 -25.67 -1.24
C PRO A 214 7.11 -25.07 -1.32
N SER A 215 7.60 -24.82 -2.54
CA SER A 215 8.91 -24.21 -2.81
C SER A 215 9.03 -22.77 -2.27
N HIS A 216 7.92 -22.05 -2.11
CA HIS A 216 7.89 -20.65 -1.67
C HIS A 216 7.58 -20.49 -0.17
N ARG A 217 7.36 -21.59 0.56
CA ARG A 217 6.98 -21.55 1.99
C ARG A 217 7.93 -20.73 2.86
N LYS A 218 9.24 -20.84 2.64
CA LYS A 218 10.24 -20.06 3.41
C LYS A 218 10.08 -18.55 3.20
N ILE A 219 9.84 -18.13 1.96
CA ILE A 219 9.64 -16.72 1.60
C ILE A 219 8.32 -16.22 2.17
N LEU A 220 7.25 -17.01 2.03
CA LEU A 220 5.93 -16.70 2.57
C LEU A 220 6.00 -16.43 4.09
N GLU A 221 6.59 -17.32 4.86
CA GLU A 221 6.68 -17.17 6.32
C GLU A 221 7.58 -15.99 6.72
N ALA A 222 8.66 -15.73 5.98
CA ALA A 222 9.50 -14.56 6.22
C ALA A 222 8.73 -13.24 5.99
N LEU A 223 7.92 -13.16 4.93
CA LEU A 223 7.10 -11.99 4.63
C LEU A 223 5.95 -11.82 5.63
N LYS A 224 5.29 -12.91 6.05
CA LYS A 224 4.28 -12.88 7.13
C LYS A 224 4.86 -12.30 8.42
N ASN A 225 6.03 -12.78 8.83
CA ASN A 225 6.69 -12.30 10.05
C ASN A 225 6.98 -10.80 9.99
N LYS A 226 7.49 -10.29 8.85
CA LYS A 226 7.72 -8.86 8.64
C LYS A 226 6.41 -8.06 8.66
N LEU A 227 5.36 -8.57 8.01
CA LEU A 227 4.04 -7.92 7.99
C LEU A 227 3.44 -7.83 9.40
N PHE A 228 3.44 -8.92 10.16
CA PHE A 228 2.94 -8.94 11.54
C PHE A 228 3.78 -8.04 12.46
N HIS A 229 5.09 -7.99 12.28
CA HIS A 229 5.93 -7.05 13.00
C HIS A 229 5.51 -5.60 12.73
N TRP A 230 5.30 -5.23 11.45
CA TRP A 230 4.84 -3.89 11.09
C TRP A 230 3.45 -3.57 11.66
N GLN A 231 2.50 -4.51 11.59
CA GLN A 231 1.18 -4.39 12.21
C GLN A 231 1.29 -4.14 13.72
N ASN A 232 2.19 -4.85 14.41
CA ASN A 232 2.40 -4.67 15.84
C ASN A 232 3.01 -3.29 16.18
N VAL A 233 4.05 -2.87 15.44
CA VAL A 233 4.69 -1.55 15.62
C VAL A 233 3.69 -0.41 15.38
N THR A 234 2.79 -0.59 14.43
CA THR A 234 1.73 0.38 14.10
C THR A 234 0.46 0.21 14.93
N SER A 235 0.44 -0.72 15.90
CA SER A 235 -0.71 -1.01 16.77
C SER A 235 -2.00 -1.28 15.99
N ASP A 236 -1.92 -2.07 14.93
CA ASP A 236 -3.05 -2.42 14.06
C ASP A 236 -4.15 -3.19 14.80
N PRO A 237 -5.39 -2.67 14.88
CA PRO A 237 -6.49 -3.34 15.57
C PRO A 237 -6.91 -4.68 14.95
N TRP A 238 -6.57 -4.94 13.68
CA TRP A 238 -6.90 -6.18 12.98
C TRP A 238 -5.80 -7.24 13.07
N ILE A 239 -4.73 -7.04 13.85
CA ILE A 239 -3.56 -7.93 13.88
C ILE A 239 -3.89 -9.42 14.11
N CYS A 240 -4.93 -9.73 14.88
CA CYS A 240 -5.36 -11.11 15.16
C CYS A 240 -6.48 -11.62 14.23
N SER A 241 -7.11 -10.72 13.45
CA SER A 241 -8.19 -11.06 12.54
C SER A 241 -7.65 -11.84 11.32
N PRO A 242 -8.42 -12.78 10.73
CA PRO A 242 -9.78 -13.19 11.11
C PRO A 242 -9.85 -14.40 12.05
N LYS A 243 -8.70 -14.97 12.46
CA LYS A 243 -8.65 -16.26 13.17
C LYS A 243 -8.67 -16.15 14.69
N GLY A 244 -8.43 -14.95 15.21
CA GLY A 244 -8.32 -14.71 16.63
C GLY A 244 -8.76 -13.32 17.07
N VAL A 245 -8.69 -13.12 18.37
CA VAL A 245 -9.00 -11.85 19.05
C VAL A 245 -7.76 -11.37 19.77
N LEU A 246 -7.48 -10.07 19.67
CA LEU A 246 -6.42 -9.44 20.46
C LEU A 246 -6.92 -9.28 21.90
N GLU A 247 -6.27 -9.98 22.83
CA GLU A 247 -6.45 -9.76 24.27
C GLU A 247 -5.26 -8.97 24.82
N ASP A 248 -5.51 -7.73 25.23
CA ASP A 248 -4.53 -6.79 25.76
C ASP A 248 -4.91 -6.28 27.17
N LYS A 249 -5.89 -6.94 27.80
CA LYS A 249 -6.46 -6.60 29.11
C LYS A 249 -6.37 -7.78 30.08
N GLY A 250 -6.62 -7.51 31.36
CA GLY A 250 -6.66 -8.52 32.40
C GLY A 250 -5.35 -9.32 32.48
N LEU A 251 -5.44 -10.65 32.34
CA LEU A 251 -4.28 -11.56 32.37
C LEU A 251 -3.24 -11.28 31.28
N TYR A 252 -3.64 -10.64 30.18
CA TYR A 252 -2.78 -10.33 29.03
C TYR A 252 -2.30 -8.88 29.02
N SER A 253 -2.55 -8.09 30.07
CA SER A 253 -2.19 -6.66 30.08
C SER A 253 -0.69 -6.37 29.99
N SER A 254 0.15 -7.32 30.42
CA SER A 254 1.61 -7.22 30.35
C SER A 254 2.21 -7.86 29.09
N ASN A 255 1.46 -8.72 28.42
CA ASN A 255 1.88 -9.42 27.21
C ASN A 255 0.65 -9.69 26.33
N PRO A 256 0.26 -8.72 25.48
CA PRO A 256 -0.89 -8.87 24.59
C PRO A 256 -0.73 -10.09 23.68
N GLN A 257 -1.81 -10.86 23.48
CA GLN A 257 -1.78 -12.06 22.66
C GLN A 257 -2.97 -12.14 21.71
N CYS A 258 -2.74 -12.77 20.56
CA CYS A 258 -3.82 -13.23 19.70
C CYS A 258 -4.32 -14.59 20.20
N LEU A 259 -5.54 -14.62 20.75
CA LEU A 259 -6.19 -15.87 21.16
C LEU A 259 -7.02 -16.44 20.01
N PRO A 260 -6.99 -17.77 19.78
CA PRO A 260 -7.72 -18.39 18.68
C PRO A 260 -9.23 -18.36 18.92
N LEU A 261 -10.00 -18.21 17.83
CA LEU A 261 -11.47 -18.33 17.85
C LEU A 261 -11.96 -19.75 17.57
N TYR A 262 -11.10 -20.64 17.07
CA TYR A 262 -11.49 -21.97 16.58
C TYR A 262 -12.64 -21.92 15.56
N ASN A 263 -12.62 -20.91 14.68
CA ASN A 263 -13.70 -20.62 13.74
C ASN A 263 -13.57 -21.35 12.39
N GLY A 264 -12.80 -22.44 12.35
CA GLY A 264 -12.57 -23.24 11.15
C GLY A 264 -11.62 -22.61 10.12
N LEU A 265 -10.98 -21.49 10.46
CA LEU A 265 -9.99 -20.83 9.60
C LEU A 265 -8.54 -21.21 9.95
N ASP A 266 -8.30 -21.86 11.09
CA ASP A 266 -6.98 -22.35 11.47
C ASP A 266 -6.53 -23.48 10.52
N PRO A 267 -5.25 -23.51 10.09
CA PRO A 267 -4.76 -24.62 9.30
C PRO A 267 -4.71 -25.88 10.18
N ASN A 268 -5.31 -26.97 9.70
CA ASN A 268 -5.04 -28.32 10.21
C ASN A 268 -3.58 -28.72 9.95
#